data_AF-Q09JY1-F1
#
_entry.id   AF-Q09JY1-F1
#
_cell.length_a   1.000
_cell.length_b   1.000
_cell.length_c   1.000
_cell.angle_alpha   90.00
_cell.angle_beta   90.00
_cell.angle_gamma   90.00
#
_symmetry.space_group_name_H-M   'P 1'
#
loop_
_entity.id
_entity.type
_entity.pdbx_description
1 polymer ?
#
loop_
_entity_poly.entity_id
_entity_poly.type
_entity_poly.pdbx_seq_one_letter_code
_entity_poly.pdbx_strand_id
1 'polypeptide(L)'
;MKPVVLLALLVVHVCVVQADIPGMTKGCPDKPQPSNDPGCLYYCQSKSGEWEYGLYPERSTCDYTGNRDGVCQAGLCYPAGQNAATPQQPSNTGNGHSDDDSWDK
;
A
#
# COMPACT_ATOMS: atom_id res chain seq x y z
N MET A 1 -4.00 -15.08 -36.42
CA MET A 1 -3.89 -15.92 -35.19
C MET A 1 -2.90 -15.37 -34.15
N LYS A 2 -1.86 -14.62 -34.54
CA LYS A 2 -0.90 -13.98 -33.61
C LYS A 2 -1.42 -12.76 -32.80
N PRO A 3 -2.30 -11.87 -33.32
CA PRO A 3 -2.69 -10.66 -32.58
C PRO A 3 -3.74 -10.92 -31.49
N VAL A 4 -4.59 -11.94 -31.66
CA VAL A 4 -5.62 -12.32 -30.66
C VAL A 4 -4.99 -12.89 -29.40
N VAL A 5 -3.94 -13.71 -29.56
CA VAL A 5 -3.17 -14.26 -28.43
C VAL A 5 -2.40 -13.15 -27.71
N LEU A 6 -1.82 -12.20 -28.44
CA LEU A 6 -1.12 -11.05 -27.86
C LEU A 6 -2.07 -10.11 -27.08
N LEU A 7 -3.28 -9.87 -27.61
CA LEU A 7 -4.31 -9.10 -26.91
C LEU A 7 -4.80 -9.81 -25.64
N ALA A 8 -5.00 -11.13 -25.70
CA ALA A 8 -5.41 -11.90 -24.53
C ALA A 8 -4.35 -11.87 -23.41
N LEU A 9 -3.07 -11.94 -23.76
CA LEU A 9 -1.97 -11.86 -22.80
C LEU A 9 -1.84 -10.46 -22.16
N LEU A 10 -2.08 -9.39 -22.93
CA LEU A 10 -2.10 -8.02 -22.41
C LEU A 10 -3.26 -7.79 -21.42
N VAL A 11 -4.45 -8.30 -21.72
CA VAL A 11 -5.61 -8.19 -20.82
C VAL A 11 -5.36 -8.92 -19.50
N VAL A 12 -4.75 -10.11 -19.53
CA VAL A 12 -4.39 -10.86 -18.32
C VAL A 12 -3.35 -10.11 -17.48
N HIS A 13 -2.39 -9.43 -18.09
CA HIS A 13 -1.38 -8.65 -17.35
C HIS A 13 -1.96 -7.45 -16.59
N VAL A 14 -2.97 -6.78 -17.15
CA VAL A 14 -3.58 -5.59 -16.51
C VAL A 14 -4.38 -5.97 -15.26
N CYS A 15 -5.04 -7.15 -15.24
CA CYS A 15 -5.87 -7.56 -14.12
C CYS A 15 -5.09 -7.93 -12.84
N VAL A 16 -3.79 -8.22 -12.92
CA VAL A 16 -3.01 -8.73 -11.77
C VAL A 16 -2.47 -7.62 -10.86
N VAL A 17 -2.55 -6.34 -11.26
CA VAL A 17 -1.85 -5.24 -10.57
C VAL A 17 -2.72 -4.50 -9.53
N GLN A 18 -3.99 -4.87 -9.36
CA GLN A 18 -4.86 -4.29 -8.35
C GLN A 18 -4.85 -5.14 -7.09
N ALA A 19 -3.94 -4.81 -6.18
CA ALA A 19 -3.97 -5.30 -4.80
C ALA A 19 -5.10 -4.59 -4.03
N ASP A 20 -6.35 -4.98 -4.31
CA ASP A 20 -7.51 -4.54 -3.54
C ASP A 20 -7.63 -5.36 -2.26
N ILE A 21 -7.92 -4.70 -1.14
CA ILE A 21 -8.22 -5.38 0.13
C ILE A 21 -9.60 -6.04 -0.01
N PRO A 22 -9.73 -7.38 0.16
CA PRO A 22 -11.01 -8.05 0.02
C PRO A 22 -12.07 -7.44 0.94
N GLY A 23 -13.15 -6.92 0.35
CA GLY A 23 -14.26 -6.31 1.08
C GLY A 23 -14.12 -4.81 1.37
N MET A 24 -13.07 -4.12 0.89
CA MET A 24 -12.96 -2.67 1.01
C MET A 24 -12.45 -2.01 -0.28
N THR A 25 -13.07 -0.90 -0.66
CA THR A 25 -12.72 -0.13 -1.86
C THR A 25 -11.94 1.13 -1.50
N LYS A 26 -11.01 1.54 -2.36
CA LYS A 26 -10.35 2.85 -2.26
C LYS A 26 -11.33 3.92 -2.73
N GLY A 27 -11.85 4.72 -1.81
CA GLY A 27 -12.89 5.72 -2.14
C GLY A 27 -12.83 7.00 -1.32
N CYS A 28 -12.07 7.01 -0.22
CA CYS A 28 -12.03 8.20 0.62
C CYS A 28 -11.35 9.39 -0.09
N PRO A 29 -11.88 10.61 0.08
CA PRO A 29 -11.24 11.83 -0.43
C PRO A 29 -9.86 12.01 0.20
N ASP A 30 -8.89 12.41 -0.62
CA ASP A 30 -7.54 12.72 -0.14
C ASP A 30 -7.57 13.78 0.96
N LYS A 31 -6.81 13.55 2.04
CA LYS A 31 -6.69 14.49 3.16
C LYS A 31 -5.26 14.49 3.73
N PRO A 32 -4.83 15.59 4.37
CA PRO A 32 -3.57 15.61 5.09
C PRO A 32 -3.62 14.65 6.29
N GLN A 33 -2.45 14.09 6.64
CA GLN A 33 -2.32 13.28 7.84
C GLN A 33 -2.41 14.15 9.10
N PRO A 34 -3.29 13.83 10.07
CA PRO A 34 -3.28 14.46 11.38
C PRO A 34 -1.96 14.20 12.10
N SER A 35 -1.46 15.18 12.87
CA SER A 35 -0.17 15.07 13.56
C SER A 35 -0.07 13.90 14.55
N ASN A 36 -1.19 13.37 15.00
CA ASN A 36 -1.29 12.27 15.96
C ASN A 36 -1.71 10.93 15.33
N ASP A 37 -1.98 10.84 14.03
CA ASP A 37 -2.39 9.58 13.40
C ASP A 37 -1.16 8.73 13.06
N PRO A 38 -0.96 7.54 13.66
CA PRO A 38 0.25 6.72 13.49
C PRO A 38 0.32 5.98 12.15
N GLY A 39 -0.79 5.89 11.41
CA GLY A 39 -0.92 5.04 10.24
C GLY A 39 -0.67 5.73 8.90
N CYS A 40 -0.72 4.94 7.83
CA CYS A 40 -0.64 5.39 6.44
C CYS A 40 -1.96 5.26 5.68
N LEU A 41 -2.99 4.75 6.34
CA LEU A 41 -4.32 4.51 5.81
C LEU A 41 -5.37 5.06 6.79
N TYR A 42 -6.47 5.55 6.25
CA TYR A 42 -7.63 6.00 7.01
C TYR A 42 -8.92 5.50 6.37
N TYR A 43 -9.99 5.51 7.16
CA TYR A 43 -11.32 5.07 6.74
C TYR A 43 -12.32 6.21 6.71
N CYS A 44 -13.31 6.08 5.85
CA CYS A 44 -14.47 6.95 5.76
C CYS A 44 -15.70 6.12 5.36
N GLN A 45 -16.90 6.67 5.61
CA GLN A 45 -18.13 6.11 5.06
C GLN A 45 -18.50 6.86 3.78
N SER A 46 -18.86 6.10 2.76
CA SER A 46 -19.48 6.61 1.56
C SER A 46 -20.91 7.13 1.86
N LYS A 47 -21.55 7.77 0.88
CA LYS A 47 -22.95 8.20 1.00
C LYS A 47 -23.92 7.02 1.12
N SER A 48 -23.56 5.84 0.61
CA SER A 48 -24.31 4.59 0.75
C SER A 48 -24.09 3.89 2.10
N GLY A 49 -23.17 4.39 2.93
CA GLY A 49 -22.83 3.80 4.23
C GLY A 49 -21.79 2.68 4.15
N GLU A 50 -21.18 2.48 2.98
CA GLU A 50 -20.09 1.51 2.79
C GLU A 50 -18.79 2.07 3.35
N TRP A 51 -17.99 1.21 3.99
CA TRP A 51 -16.66 1.59 4.45
C TRP A 51 -15.69 1.59 3.28
N GLU A 52 -15.03 2.72 3.10
CA GLU A 52 -14.00 2.91 2.10
C GLU A 52 -12.69 3.24 2.81
N TYR A 53 -11.57 2.99 2.14
CA TYR A 53 -10.26 3.41 2.61
C TYR A 53 -9.67 4.54 1.76
N GLY A 54 -8.77 5.30 2.36
CA GLY A 54 -7.90 6.27 1.71
C GLY A 54 -6.48 6.16 2.26
N LEU A 55 -5.51 6.68 1.50
CA LEU A 55 -4.09 6.64 1.87
C LEU A 55 -3.64 8.05 2.23
N TYR A 56 -2.84 8.16 3.29
CA TYR A 56 -2.15 9.41 3.59
C TYR A 56 -1.09 9.71 2.53
N PRO A 57 -0.69 10.99 2.37
CA PRO A 57 0.31 11.36 1.37
C PRO A 57 1.60 10.56 1.49
N GLU A 58 2.19 10.22 0.34
CA GLU A 58 3.50 9.58 0.29
C GLU A 58 4.53 10.34 1.14
N ARG A 59 5.40 9.58 1.83
CA ARG A 59 6.46 10.05 2.72
C ARG A 59 6.00 10.79 3.98
N SER A 60 4.70 10.78 4.30
CA SER A 60 4.24 11.24 5.60
C SER A 60 4.75 10.33 6.73
N THR A 61 4.88 10.87 7.94
CA THR A 61 5.48 10.14 9.06
C THR A 61 4.51 9.13 9.66
N CYS A 62 4.96 7.90 9.88
CA CYS A 62 4.19 6.84 10.51
C CYS A 62 4.99 6.16 11.63
N ASP A 63 4.29 5.40 12.47
CA ASP A 63 4.90 4.64 13.56
C ASP A 63 5.32 3.24 13.04
N TYR A 64 6.60 3.05 12.72
CA TYR A 64 7.14 1.75 12.33
C TYR A 64 7.49 0.90 13.55
N THR A 65 8.22 1.47 14.52
CA THR A 65 8.51 0.85 15.83
C THR A 65 7.80 1.51 17.01
N GLY A 66 6.85 2.41 16.73
CA GLY A 66 6.12 3.18 17.76
C GLY A 66 6.75 4.53 18.13
N ASN A 67 7.76 5.00 17.38
CA ASN A 67 8.52 6.23 17.67
C ASN A 67 8.53 7.24 16.51
N ARG A 68 7.52 7.21 15.64
CA ARG A 68 7.39 8.07 14.45
C ARG A 68 8.61 7.99 13.54
N ASP A 69 9.14 6.78 13.41
CA ASP A 69 10.39 6.43 12.76
C ASP A 69 10.18 5.80 11.38
N GLY A 70 8.96 5.88 10.84
CA GLY A 70 8.62 5.37 9.52
C GLY A 70 8.17 6.44 8.53
N VAL A 71 8.08 6.04 7.27
CA VAL A 71 7.53 6.80 6.15
C VAL A 71 6.45 6.00 5.43
N CYS A 72 5.35 6.67 5.08
CA CYS A 72 4.29 6.07 4.31
C CYS A 72 4.69 5.87 2.84
N GLN A 73 4.50 4.65 2.33
CA GLN A 73 4.64 4.33 0.93
C GLN A 73 3.54 3.35 0.51
N ALA A 74 2.73 3.74 -0.48
CA ALA A 74 1.59 2.94 -0.96
C ALA A 74 0.66 2.45 0.16
N GLY A 75 0.47 3.25 1.21
CA GLY A 75 -0.40 2.91 2.34
C GLY A 75 0.23 2.04 3.43
N LEU A 76 1.51 1.67 3.30
CA LEU A 76 2.27 0.90 4.29
C LEU A 76 3.33 1.77 4.97
N CYS A 77 3.65 1.44 6.21
CA CYS A 77 4.70 2.13 6.97
C CYS A 77 6.04 1.40 6.83
N TYR A 78 7.03 2.07 6.24
CA TYR A 78 8.39 1.55 6.08
C TYR A 78 9.36 2.28 7.00
N PRO A 79 10.45 1.63 7.46
CA PRO A 79 11.45 2.28 8.29
C PRO A 79 12.08 3.47 7.55
N ALA A 80 12.16 4.62 8.22
CA ALA A 80 12.85 5.79 7.71
C ALA A 80 14.37 5.58 7.80
N GLY A 81 14.99 5.09 6.73
CA GLY A 81 16.45 5.03 6.63
C GLY A 81 17.09 6.38 6.33
N GLN A 82 18.34 6.60 6.76
CA GLN A 82 19.19 7.71 6.27
C GLN A 82 19.50 7.61 4.77
N ASN A 83 19.23 6.45 4.17
CA ASN A 83 19.31 6.17 2.74
C ASN A 83 17.97 5.63 2.24
N ALA A 84 16.88 6.37 2.42
CA ALA A 84 15.62 6.10 1.73
C ALA A 84 15.86 6.29 0.22
N ALA A 85 16.36 5.22 -0.41
CA ALA A 85 16.62 5.18 -1.84
C ALA A 85 15.35 5.59 -2.58
N THR A 86 15.51 6.59 -3.43
CA THR A 86 14.57 6.97 -4.48
C THR A 86 14.01 5.71 -5.15
N PRO A 87 12.70 5.64 -5.50
CA PRO A 87 12.15 4.43 -6.11
C PRO A 87 12.86 4.14 -7.43
N GLN A 88 13.72 3.13 -7.44
CA GLN A 88 14.20 2.47 -8.64
C GLN A 88 13.67 1.04 -8.61
N GLN A 89 12.70 0.81 -9.49
CA GLN A 89 12.29 -0.50 -9.99
C GLN A 89 13.53 -1.30 -10.47
N PRO A 90 13.43 -2.63 -10.58
CA PRO A 90 13.75 -3.66 -9.61
C PRO A 90 15.21 -4.17 -9.75
N SER A 91 16.02 -4.17 -8.69
CA SER A 91 17.25 -4.97 -8.66
C SER A 91 16.96 -6.32 -7.99
N ASN A 92 16.67 -7.30 -8.84
CA ASN A 92 16.48 -8.70 -8.52
C ASN A 92 17.72 -9.25 -7.79
N THR A 93 17.69 -9.33 -6.47
CA THR A 93 18.63 -10.16 -5.69
C THR A 93 17.83 -10.77 -4.55
N GLY A 94 17.43 -12.03 -4.74
CA GLY A 94 16.74 -12.80 -3.70
C GLY A 94 17.63 -12.98 -2.47
N ASN A 95 17.01 -12.89 -1.30
CA ASN A 95 17.21 -13.81 -0.19
C ASN A 95 16.06 -13.61 0.80
N GLY A 96 15.33 -14.68 1.04
CA GLY A 96 14.09 -14.67 1.81
C GLY A 96 14.30 -14.51 3.31
N HIS A 97 13.23 -14.10 3.98
CA HIS A 97 13.01 -14.39 5.39
C HIS A 97 11.50 -14.51 5.63
N SER A 98 11.14 -15.58 6.35
CA SER A 98 9.80 -16.16 6.44
C SER A 98 8.81 -15.30 7.21
N ASP A 99 7.56 -15.40 6.79
CA ASP A 99 6.37 -14.92 7.49
C ASP A 99 6.12 -15.79 8.74
N ASP A 100 6.17 -15.19 9.93
CA ASP A 100 5.62 -15.79 11.14
C ASP A 100 4.47 -14.90 11.68
N ASP A 101 3.26 -15.20 11.22
CA ASP A 101 2.01 -14.70 11.79
C ASP A 101 1.82 -15.28 13.20
N SER A 102 1.98 -14.45 14.23
CA SER A 102 1.57 -14.76 15.61
C SER A 102 0.62 -13.69 16.12
N TRP A 103 -0.65 -13.81 15.76
CA TRP A 103 -1.74 -12.98 16.30
C TRP A 103 -2.73 -13.85 17.05
N ASP A 104 -2.31 -14.39 18.20
CA ASP A 104 -3.20 -14.94 19.22
C ASP A 104 -2.56 -14.77 20.61
N LYS A 105 -3.02 -13.78 21.36
CA LYS A 105 -3.00 -13.80 22.83
C LYS A 105 -4.04 -12.87 23.44
#